data_AF-A0A7X3CMF8-F1
#
_entry.id   AF-A0A7X3CMF8-F1
#
_cell.length_a   1.000
_cell.length_b   1.000
_cell.length_c   1.000
_cell.angle_alpha   90.00
_cell.angle_beta   90.00
_cell.angle_gamma   90.00
#
_symmetry.space_group_name_H-M   'P 1'
#
loop_
_entity.id
_entity.type
_entity.pdbx_description
1 polymer ?
#
loop_
_entity_poly.entity_id
_entity_poly.type
_entity_poly.pdbx_seq_one_letter_code
_entity_poly.pdbx_strand_id
1 'polypeptide(L)'
;MNRNELCESAAETTISADLPAAERLMQIGLNLRLTQGSSDDEIALSLWDVIEQDKLPGGRKLLVLVLHQLGAYDSASAWLTPDMFADQQLQLVHAEILLRSGEAEQALSFIEDCLTPATREDADFWDQMSRLSDLSRLMAQRDYDWNKADLYRLAGLINLAIKLGHTETALQLAGSEVDLQYLLISALYQEGYIEAAKRLLCRLPDPLLLGSLQLYREIAFISAEMLHDEGCYEKACRIFETLIRQAPEMARARFGAASCYLHQTMDNLVKRIELYHPSEEEQRKIEKYLDTLQQTLLTLEKSNWHTTWTPVQQKNIGGRDKRPLN
;
A
#
# COMPACT_ATOMS: atom_id res chain seq x y z
N MET A 1 -2.74 5.61 27.87
CA MET A 1 -1.79 5.48 26.74
C MET A 1 -2.29 6.36 25.61
N ASN A 2 -1.44 7.19 25.02
CA ASN A 2 -1.84 8.33 24.18
C ASN A 2 -2.32 7.86 22.79
N ARG A 3 -3.51 8.30 22.33
CA ARG A 3 -4.17 7.87 21.08
C ARG A 3 -3.46 8.32 19.77
N ASN A 4 -2.25 8.89 19.87
CA ASN A 4 -1.59 9.64 18.80
C ASN A 4 -0.36 8.94 18.17
N GLU A 5 -0.12 7.65 18.41
CA GLU A 5 1.10 6.95 17.92
C GLU A 5 0.79 5.76 16.99
N LEU A 6 -0.41 5.69 16.39
CA LEU A 6 -0.90 4.51 15.66
C LEU A 6 -0.52 4.43 14.17
N CYS A 7 0.41 5.25 13.65
CA CYS A 7 0.66 5.32 12.20
C CYS A 7 2.12 5.22 11.73
N GLU A 8 3.08 4.83 12.58
CA GLU A 8 4.46 4.64 12.13
C GLU A 8 5.03 3.31 12.64
N SER A 9 5.04 2.29 11.78
CA SER A 9 5.98 1.17 11.92
C SER A 9 6.36 0.62 10.54
N ALA A 10 7.36 1.24 9.92
CA ALA A 10 8.15 0.58 8.89
C ALA A 10 9.37 -0.04 9.60
N ALA A 11 9.44 -1.36 9.60
CA ALA A 11 10.54 -2.10 10.19
C ALA A 11 11.83 -1.88 9.36
N GLU A 12 12.85 -1.29 9.97
CA GLU A 12 14.20 -1.21 9.40
C GLU A 12 14.83 -2.61 9.44
N THR A 13 14.92 -3.24 8.26
CA THR A 13 15.54 -4.56 8.11
C THR A 13 17.06 -4.40 8.07
N THR A 14 17.76 -5.24 8.83
CA THR A 14 19.23 -5.27 8.96
C THR A 14 19.89 -5.43 7.58
N ILE A 15 20.79 -4.50 7.23
CA ILE A 15 21.40 -4.37 5.89
C ILE A 15 22.36 -5.55 5.64
N SER A 16 21.90 -6.57 4.90
CA SER A 16 22.73 -7.69 4.40
C SER A 16 23.52 -7.28 3.16
N ALA A 17 24.67 -7.92 2.93
CA ALA A 17 25.46 -7.79 1.70
C ALA A 17 24.70 -8.16 0.41
N ASP A 18 23.52 -8.77 0.53
CA ASP A 18 22.66 -9.19 -0.58
C ASP A 18 21.74 -8.09 -1.12
N LEU A 19 21.66 -6.93 -0.44
CA LEU A 19 20.75 -5.82 -0.82
C LEU A 19 20.90 -5.37 -2.29
N PRO A 20 22.13 -5.18 -2.83
CA PRO A 20 22.30 -4.72 -4.20
C PRO A 20 21.81 -5.74 -5.24
N ALA A 21 21.92 -7.04 -4.94
CA ALA A 21 21.46 -8.10 -5.81
C ALA A 21 19.92 -8.20 -5.81
N ALA A 22 19.31 -8.11 -4.62
CA ALA A 22 17.86 -8.09 -4.46
C ALA A 22 17.23 -6.90 -5.20
N GLU A 23 17.78 -5.69 -5.03
CA GLU A 23 17.31 -4.49 -5.71
C GLU A 23 17.44 -4.60 -7.23
N ARG A 24 18.56 -5.13 -7.74
CA ARG A 24 18.73 -5.33 -9.18
C ARG A 24 17.70 -6.32 -9.74
N LEU A 25 17.50 -7.45 -9.07
CA LEU A 25 16.50 -8.45 -9.48
C LEU A 25 15.08 -7.89 -9.39
N MET A 26 14.79 -7.10 -8.36
CA MET A 26 13.52 -6.38 -8.24
C MET A 26 13.29 -5.48 -9.46
N GLN A 27 14.26 -4.65 -9.84
CA GLN A 27 14.14 -3.77 -11.01
C GLN A 27 13.95 -4.57 -12.31
N ILE A 28 14.64 -5.70 -12.48
CA ILE A 28 14.44 -6.59 -13.63
C ILE A 28 13.01 -7.14 -13.65
N GLY A 29 12.53 -7.67 -12.52
CA GLY A 29 11.18 -8.23 -12.39
C GLY A 29 10.09 -7.19 -12.69
N LEU A 30 10.28 -5.94 -12.24
CA LEU A 30 9.38 -4.83 -12.55
C LEU A 30 9.36 -4.47 -14.03
N ASN A 31 10.53 -4.39 -14.66
CA ASN A 31 10.63 -4.11 -16.09
C ASN A 31 9.97 -5.20 -16.93
N LEU A 32 10.18 -6.49 -16.60
CA LEU A 32 9.53 -7.61 -17.28
C LEU A 32 8.01 -7.50 -17.19
N ARG A 33 7.49 -7.23 -15.99
CA ARG A 33 6.04 -7.07 -15.79
C ARG A 33 5.46 -5.91 -16.60
N LEU A 34 6.11 -4.74 -16.56
CA LEU A 34 5.61 -3.54 -17.23
C LEU A 34 5.68 -3.61 -18.75
N THR A 35 6.77 -4.17 -19.29
CA THR A 35 7.06 -4.08 -20.74
C THR A 35 6.52 -5.27 -21.54
N GLN A 36 6.41 -6.45 -20.93
CA GLN A 36 6.10 -7.69 -21.66
C GLN A 36 4.76 -8.30 -21.27
N GLY A 37 4.15 -7.85 -20.17
CA GLY A 37 2.93 -8.49 -19.64
C GLY A 37 3.17 -9.96 -19.27
N SER A 38 4.42 -10.33 -18.97
CA SER A 38 4.83 -11.68 -18.62
C SER A 38 4.04 -12.21 -17.44
N SER A 39 3.74 -13.50 -17.46
CA SER A 39 3.20 -14.22 -16.32
C SER A 39 4.19 -14.25 -15.16
N ASP A 40 3.68 -14.47 -13.95
CA ASP A 40 4.52 -14.53 -12.74
C ASP A 40 5.55 -15.70 -12.82
N ASP A 41 5.22 -16.80 -13.52
CA ASP A 41 6.14 -17.92 -13.76
C ASP A 41 7.24 -17.58 -14.78
N GLU A 42 6.91 -16.86 -15.85
CA GLU A 42 7.92 -16.38 -16.82
C GLU A 42 8.88 -15.39 -16.17
N ILE A 43 8.37 -14.53 -15.29
CA ILE A 43 9.21 -13.63 -14.47
C ILE A 43 10.12 -14.46 -13.56
N ALA A 44 9.59 -15.47 -12.86
CA ALA A 44 10.39 -16.34 -12.00
C ALA A 44 11.52 -17.05 -12.73
N LEU A 45 11.24 -17.63 -13.91
CA LEU A 45 12.26 -18.28 -14.75
C LEU A 45 13.33 -17.28 -15.23
N SER A 46 12.90 -16.10 -15.70
CA SER A 46 13.83 -15.07 -16.17
C SER A 46 14.74 -14.55 -15.05
N LEU A 47 14.21 -14.37 -13.85
CA LEU A 47 15.01 -13.98 -12.68
C LEU A 47 15.97 -15.09 -12.25
N TRP A 48 15.54 -16.36 -12.33
CA TRP A 48 16.39 -17.50 -12.05
C TRP A 48 17.58 -17.59 -13.02
N ASP A 49 17.35 -17.37 -14.32
CA ASP A 49 18.41 -17.36 -15.32
C ASP A 49 19.49 -16.31 -15.00
N VAL A 50 19.07 -15.11 -14.54
CA VAL A 50 20.00 -14.06 -14.10
C VAL A 50 20.79 -14.48 -12.86
N ILE A 51 20.12 -15.11 -11.89
CA ILE A 51 20.75 -15.61 -10.65
C ILE A 51 21.83 -16.65 -10.96
N GLU A 52 21.54 -17.60 -11.86
CA GLU A 52 22.47 -18.65 -12.29
C GLU A 52 23.63 -18.08 -13.10
N GLN A 53 23.35 -17.15 -14.03
CA GLN A 53 24.38 -16.51 -14.84
C GLN A 53 25.38 -15.71 -13.99
N ASP A 54 24.88 -14.95 -13.02
CA ASP A 54 25.69 -14.10 -12.15
C ASP A 54 26.22 -14.85 -10.90
N LYS A 55 25.82 -16.12 -10.71
CA LYS A 55 26.19 -16.99 -9.58
C LYS A 55 25.93 -16.34 -8.23
N LEU A 56 24.75 -15.75 -8.08
CA LEU A 56 24.39 -15.01 -6.87
C LEU A 56 24.28 -15.97 -5.67
N PRO A 57 24.92 -15.67 -4.52
CA PRO A 57 24.85 -16.52 -3.33
C PRO A 57 23.42 -16.60 -2.80
N GLY A 58 23.01 -17.78 -2.33
CA GLY A 58 21.65 -17.98 -1.82
C GLY A 58 20.56 -17.78 -2.89
N GLY A 59 20.88 -18.02 -4.17
CA GLY A 59 20.01 -17.71 -5.31
C GLY A 59 18.54 -18.09 -5.15
N ARG A 60 18.22 -19.28 -4.65
CA ARG A 60 16.82 -19.71 -4.46
C ARG A 60 16.10 -18.89 -3.37
N LYS A 61 16.76 -18.62 -2.24
CA LYS A 61 16.24 -17.73 -1.19
C LYS A 61 15.98 -16.35 -1.77
N LEU A 62 16.95 -15.80 -2.50
CA LEU A 62 16.85 -14.48 -3.12
C LEU A 62 15.66 -14.41 -4.09
N LEU A 63 15.49 -15.45 -4.93
CA LEU A 63 14.37 -15.55 -5.86
C LEU A 63 13.01 -15.53 -5.14
N VAL A 64 12.84 -16.35 -4.10
CA VAL A 64 11.58 -16.41 -3.32
C VAL A 64 11.25 -15.04 -2.72
N LEU A 65 12.23 -14.36 -2.12
CA LEU A 65 12.03 -13.04 -1.52
C LEU A 65 11.64 -11.99 -2.56
N VAL A 66 12.30 -11.98 -3.72
CA VAL A 66 11.98 -11.05 -4.82
C VAL A 66 10.60 -11.34 -5.39
N LEU A 67 10.24 -12.60 -5.64
CA LEU A 67 8.92 -12.98 -6.12
C LEU A 67 7.81 -12.62 -5.12
N HIS A 68 8.05 -12.83 -3.83
CA HIS A 68 7.13 -12.41 -2.78
C HIS A 68 6.91 -10.89 -2.78
N GLN A 69 7.98 -10.10 -2.89
CA GLN A 69 7.91 -8.64 -2.98
C GLN A 69 7.27 -8.14 -4.29
N LEU A 70 7.38 -8.91 -5.38
CA LEU A 70 6.65 -8.66 -6.63
C LEU A 70 5.17 -9.08 -6.55
N GLY A 71 4.74 -9.72 -5.46
CA GLY A 71 3.39 -10.28 -5.33
C GLY A 71 3.12 -11.41 -6.31
N ALA A 72 4.13 -12.20 -6.63
CA ALA A 72 4.07 -13.44 -7.41
C ALA A 72 4.05 -14.64 -6.46
N TYR A 73 3.02 -14.73 -5.61
CA TYR A 73 3.00 -15.62 -4.44
C TYR A 73 2.97 -17.11 -4.81
N ASP A 74 2.18 -17.49 -5.83
CA ASP A 74 2.10 -18.88 -6.28
C ASP A 74 3.44 -19.36 -6.85
N SER A 75 4.07 -18.54 -7.70
CA SER A 75 5.40 -18.82 -8.21
C SER A 75 6.42 -18.87 -7.07
N ALA A 76 6.40 -17.93 -6.12
CA ALA A 76 7.28 -17.95 -4.96
C ALA A 76 7.13 -19.25 -4.13
N SER A 77 5.89 -19.72 -3.94
CA SER A 77 5.57 -20.97 -3.25
C SER A 77 6.23 -22.19 -3.91
N ALA A 78 6.20 -22.25 -5.25
CA ALA A 78 6.80 -23.35 -6.01
C ALA A 78 8.33 -23.46 -5.86
N TRP A 79 9.00 -22.38 -5.44
CA TRP A 79 10.45 -22.34 -5.22
C TRP A 79 10.87 -22.56 -3.76
N LEU A 80 9.92 -22.65 -2.82
CA LEU A 80 10.22 -22.95 -1.41
C LEU A 80 10.55 -24.43 -1.22
N THR A 81 11.60 -24.70 -0.44
CA THR A 81 11.98 -26.06 -0.02
C THR A 81 12.17 -26.16 1.49
N PRO A 82 11.93 -27.32 2.13
CA PRO A 82 11.94 -27.43 3.60
C PRO A 82 13.27 -27.04 4.27
N ASP A 83 14.39 -27.23 3.59
CA ASP A 83 15.73 -26.83 4.07
C ASP A 83 15.90 -25.32 4.22
N MET A 84 15.08 -24.52 3.51
CA MET A 84 15.08 -23.06 3.59
C MET A 84 14.46 -22.56 4.91
N PHE A 85 13.64 -23.37 5.58
CA PHE A 85 12.97 -22.98 6.83
C PHE A 85 13.90 -22.99 8.05
N ALA A 86 15.21 -23.18 7.88
CA ALA A 86 16.18 -22.78 8.91
C ALA A 86 16.25 -21.24 9.06
N ASP A 87 15.79 -20.49 8.05
CA ASP A 87 15.77 -19.03 8.02
C ASP A 87 14.38 -18.50 8.44
N GLN A 88 14.35 -17.70 9.52
CA GLN A 88 13.13 -17.10 10.07
C GLN A 88 12.39 -16.20 9.06
N GLN A 89 13.11 -15.49 8.20
CA GLN A 89 12.48 -14.64 7.17
C GLN A 89 11.69 -15.49 6.17
N LEU A 90 12.22 -16.65 5.80
CA LEU A 90 11.56 -17.56 4.86
C LEU A 90 10.39 -18.30 5.53
N GLN A 91 10.45 -18.55 6.83
CA GLN A 91 9.29 -19.02 7.59
C GLN A 91 8.14 -18.01 7.54
N LEU A 92 8.42 -16.72 7.80
CA LEU A 92 7.42 -15.65 7.71
C LEU A 92 6.81 -15.56 6.30
N VAL A 93 7.65 -15.55 5.26
CA VAL A 93 7.19 -15.49 3.87
C VAL A 93 6.33 -16.70 3.52
N HIS A 94 6.69 -17.89 3.97
CA HIS A 94 5.87 -19.09 3.72
C HIS A 94 4.50 -18.99 4.41
N ALA A 95 4.46 -18.56 5.68
CA ALA A 95 3.21 -18.35 6.40
C ALA A 95 2.32 -17.29 5.74
N GLU A 96 2.89 -16.17 5.27
CA GLU A 96 2.17 -15.15 4.51
C GLU A 96 1.62 -15.71 3.19
N ILE A 97 2.40 -16.49 2.44
CA ILE A 97 1.96 -17.14 1.19
C ILE A 97 0.78 -18.09 1.45
N LEU A 98 0.87 -18.98 2.44
CA LEU A 98 -0.21 -19.90 2.81
C LEU A 98 -1.50 -19.14 3.13
N LEU A 99 -1.40 -18.07 3.92
CA LEU A 99 -2.56 -17.23 4.23
C LEU A 99 -3.14 -16.57 2.99
N ARG A 100 -2.32 -15.97 2.12
CA ARG A 100 -2.77 -15.34 0.87
C ARG A 100 -3.49 -16.33 -0.05
N SER A 101 -3.02 -17.57 -0.12
CA SER A 101 -3.65 -18.65 -0.90
C SER A 101 -4.93 -19.20 -0.25
N GLY A 102 -5.32 -18.70 0.93
CA GLY A 102 -6.53 -19.13 1.65
C GLY A 102 -6.35 -20.39 2.47
N GLU A 103 -5.12 -20.88 2.64
CA GLU A 103 -4.78 -22.11 3.35
C GLU A 103 -4.58 -21.86 4.85
N ALA A 104 -5.54 -21.21 5.50
CA ALA A 104 -5.42 -20.74 6.88
C ALA A 104 -5.12 -21.84 7.90
N GLU A 105 -5.66 -23.05 7.73
CA GLU A 105 -5.37 -24.18 8.63
C GLU A 105 -3.94 -24.69 8.50
N GLN A 106 -3.41 -24.75 7.27
CA GLN A 106 -2.02 -25.14 7.02
C GLN A 106 -1.06 -24.07 7.56
N ALA A 107 -1.38 -22.80 7.31
CA ALA A 107 -0.62 -21.68 7.89
C ALA A 107 -0.59 -21.77 9.41
N LEU A 108 -1.73 -22.02 10.06
CA LEU A 108 -1.81 -22.14 11.51
C LEU A 108 -0.93 -23.29 12.02
N SER A 109 -1.03 -24.48 11.42
CA SER A 109 -0.21 -25.63 11.81
C SER A 109 1.29 -25.32 11.66
N PHE A 110 1.68 -24.75 10.52
CA PHE A 110 3.08 -24.38 10.27
C PHE A 110 3.60 -23.34 11.25
N ILE A 111 2.80 -22.31 11.57
CA ILE A 111 3.16 -21.29 12.55
C ILE A 111 3.30 -21.89 13.95
N GLU A 112 2.41 -22.79 14.36
CA GLU A 112 2.50 -23.48 15.65
C GLU A 112 3.76 -24.34 15.76
N ASP A 113 4.19 -24.97 14.66
CA ASP A 113 5.46 -25.72 14.60
C ASP A 113 6.69 -24.79 14.69
N CYS A 114 6.62 -23.58 14.13
CA CYS A 114 7.71 -22.59 14.19
C CYS A 114 7.80 -21.88 15.55
N LEU A 115 6.68 -21.69 16.24
CA LEU A 115 6.57 -21.02 17.54
C LEU A 115 7.02 -21.94 18.70
N THR A 116 8.28 -22.36 18.68
CA THR A 116 8.90 -23.12 19.77
C THR A 116 9.45 -22.20 20.86
N PRO A 117 9.66 -22.67 22.11
CA PRO A 117 10.26 -21.84 23.16
C PRO A 117 11.64 -21.25 22.80
N ALA A 118 12.39 -21.89 21.90
CA ALA A 118 13.70 -21.44 21.45
C ALA A 118 13.63 -20.23 20.50
N THR A 119 12.54 -20.04 19.75
CA THR A 119 12.39 -18.91 18.82
C THR A 119 11.93 -17.61 19.50
N ARG A 120 11.77 -17.61 20.83
CA ARG A 120 11.44 -16.42 21.62
C ARG A 120 12.58 -15.41 21.77
N GLU A 121 13.79 -15.75 21.36
CA GLU A 121 14.94 -14.84 21.43
C GLU A 121 14.81 -13.67 20.44
N ASP A 122 14.12 -13.87 19.32
CA ASP A 122 13.77 -12.81 18.37
C ASP A 122 12.33 -12.34 18.61
N ALA A 123 12.19 -11.22 19.32
CA ALA A 123 10.90 -10.65 19.68
C ALA A 123 10.08 -10.20 18.46
N ASP A 124 10.74 -9.71 17.41
CA ASP A 124 10.08 -9.17 16.22
C ASP A 124 9.52 -10.30 15.35
N PHE A 125 10.31 -11.36 15.15
CA PHE A 125 9.83 -12.58 14.50
C PHE A 125 8.64 -13.18 15.24
N TRP A 126 8.74 -13.27 16.58
CA TRP A 126 7.70 -13.85 17.42
C TRP A 126 6.40 -13.03 17.37
N ASP A 127 6.47 -11.70 17.40
CA ASP A 127 5.29 -10.83 17.28
C ASP A 127 4.62 -11.00 15.91
N GLN A 128 5.40 -11.00 14.82
CA GLN A 128 4.88 -11.19 13.46
C GLN A 128 4.19 -12.55 13.30
N MET A 129 4.83 -13.64 13.71
CA MET A 129 4.24 -14.98 13.67
C MET A 129 3.00 -15.09 14.58
N SER A 130 2.99 -14.43 15.74
CA SER A 130 1.83 -14.40 16.63
C SER A 130 0.63 -13.71 15.97
N ARG A 131 0.84 -12.58 15.27
CA ARG A 131 -0.21 -11.89 14.51
C ARG A 131 -0.73 -12.73 13.34
N LEU A 132 0.16 -13.42 12.61
CA LEU A 132 -0.24 -14.36 11.57
C LEU A 132 -1.04 -15.53 12.15
N SER A 133 -0.67 -16.05 13.32
CA SER A 133 -1.40 -17.10 14.03
C SER A 133 -2.81 -16.65 14.41
N ASP A 134 -2.95 -15.45 14.97
CA ASP A 134 -4.25 -14.85 15.31
C ASP A 134 -5.15 -14.72 14.08
N LEU A 135 -4.61 -14.18 12.99
CA LEU A 135 -5.35 -14.05 11.73
C LEU A 135 -5.72 -15.42 11.15
N SER A 136 -4.83 -16.41 11.20
CA SER A 136 -5.10 -17.78 10.75
C SER A 136 -6.27 -18.39 11.52
N ARG A 137 -6.31 -18.21 12.85
CA ARG A 137 -7.40 -18.69 13.71
C ARG A 137 -8.73 -18.02 13.38
N LEU A 138 -8.70 -16.71 13.12
CA LEU A 138 -9.88 -15.95 12.68
C LEU A 138 -10.43 -16.50 11.36
N MET A 139 -9.55 -16.69 10.37
CA MET A 139 -9.93 -17.18 9.04
C MET A 139 -10.44 -18.63 9.08
N ALA A 140 -9.87 -19.47 9.94
CA ALA A 140 -10.32 -20.85 10.17
C ALA A 140 -11.64 -20.96 10.97
N GLN A 141 -12.34 -19.84 11.21
CA GLN A 141 -13.62 -19.77 11.93
C GLN A 141 -13.59 -20.45 13.30
N ARG A 142 -12.44 -20.42 14.00
CA ARG A 142 -12.38 -20.90 15.38
C ARG A 142 -13.03 -19.87 16.30
N ASP A 143 -13.81 -20.35 17.28
CA ASP A 143 -14.60 -19.55 18.27
C ASP A 143 -13.74 -18.60 19.11
N TYR A 144 -13.22 -17.53 18.53
CA TYR A 144 -12.54 -16.47 19.25
C TYR A 144 -13.42 -15.21 19.26
N ASP A 145 -13.70 -14.73 20.46
CA ASP A 145 -14.52 -13.54 20.69
C ASP A 145 -13.68 -12.27 20.53
N TRP A 146 -13.47 -11.86 19.28
CA TRP A 146 -12.68 -10.67 18.91
C TRP A 146 -13.24 -9.36 19.47
N ASN A 147 -14.49 -9.35 19.93
CA ASN A 147 -15.09 -8.18 20.60
C ASN A 147 -14.38 -7.82 21.91
N LYS A 148 -13.55 -8.73 22.45
CA LYS A 148 -12.74 -8.50 23.66
C LYS A 148 -11.31 -8.05 23.34
N ALA A 149 -10.89 -8.09 22.08
CA ALA A 149 -9.58 -7.58 21.70
C ALA A 149 -9.56 -6.06 21.84
N ASP A 150 -8.41 -5.52 22.25
CA ASP A 150 -8.24 -4.07 22.27
C ASP A 150 -8.15 -3.50 20.84
N LEU A 151 -8.37 -2.19 20.73
CA LEU A 151 -8.37 -1.47 19.46
C LEU A 151 -7.04 -1.62 18.71
N TYR A 152 -5.91 -1.68 19.43
CA TYR A 152 -4.58 -1.77 18.82
C TYR A 152 -4.39 -3.10 18.10
N ARG A 153 -4.75 -4.21 18.76
CA ARG A 153 -4.68 -5.55 18.18
C ARG A 153 -5.63 -5.68 16.99
N LEU A 154 -6.85 -5.16 17.10
CA LEU A 154 -7.79 -5.15 15.98
C LEU A 154 -7.27 -4.34 14.79
N ALA A 155 -6.70 -3.16 15.02
CA ALA A 155 -6.07 -2.36 13.98
C ALA A 155 -4.92 -3.13 13.28
N GLY A 156 -4.07 -3.80 14.06
CA GLY A 156 -3.00 -4.63 13.53
C GLY A 156 -3.50 -5.80 12.67
N LEU A 157 -4.58 -6.46 13.09
CA LEU A 157 -5.21 -7.55 12.34
C LEU A 157 -5.92 -7.06 11.08
N ILE A 158 -6.58 -5.90 11.12
CA ILE A 158 -7.18 -5.27 9.93
C ILE A 158 -6.09 -4.98 8.90
N ASN A 159 -5.01 -4.32 9.30
CA ASN A 159 -3.89 -4.01 8.41
C ASN A 159 -3.30 -5.29 7.80
N LEU A 160 -3.05 -6.30 8.62
CA LEU A 160 -2.50 -7.58 8.17
C LEU A 160 -3.46 -8.31 7.21
N ALA A 161 -4.75 -8.35 7.52
CA ALA A 161 -5.75 -8.96 6.66
C ALA A 161 -5.81 -8.28 5.28
N ILE A 162 -5.81 -6.94 5.23
CA ILE A 162 -5.78 -6.20 3.96
C ILE A 162 -4.48 -6.43 3.20
N LYS A 163 -3.32 -6.35 3.89
CA LYS A 163 -2.00 -6.66 3.29
C LYS A 163 -2.03 -8.01 2.60
N LEU A 164 -2.60 -9.04 3.26
CA LEU A 164 -2.71 -10.40 2.75
C LEU A 164 -3.87 -10.63 1.75
N GLY A 165 -4.64 -9.59 1.41
CA GLY A 165 -5.73 -9.68 0.43
C GLY A 165 -7.08 -10.17 0.96
N HIS A 166 -7.22 -10.34 2.28
CA HIS A 166 -8.43 -10.81 2.95
C HIS A 166 -9.36 -9.66 3.32
N THR A 167 -9.89 -8.97 2.31
CA THR A 167 -10.73 -7.77 2.50
C THR A 167 -12.01 -8.02 3.29
N GLU A 168 -12.63 -9.19 3.11
CA GLU A 168 -13.85 -9.56 3.84
C GLU A 168 -13.57 -9.81 5.33
N THR A 169 -12.45 -10.46 5.65
CA THR A 169 -12.01 -10.66 7.04
C THR A 169 -11.71 -9.34 7.73
N ALA A 170 -11.05 -8.41 7.04
CA ALA A 170 -10.80 -7.07 7.56
C ALA A 170 -12.11 -6.28 7.80
N LEU A 171 -13.10 -6.41 6.90
CA LEU A 171 -14.42 -5.81 7.06
C LEU A 171 -15.16 -6.38 8.28
N GLN A 172 -15.09 -7.69 8.50
CA GLN A 172 -15.65 -8.35 9.69
C GLN A 172 -14.99 -7.85 10.98
N LEU A 173 -13.66 -7.73 10.99
CA LEU A 173 -12.91 -7.19 12.12
C LEU A 173 -13.28 -5.74 12.45
N ALA A 174 -13.50 -4.91 11.43
CA ALA A 174 -13.88 -3.51 11.62
C ALA A 174 -15.31 -3.36 12.17
N GLY A 175 -16.21 -4.31 11.88
CA GLY A 175 -17.56 -4.34 12.41
C GLY A 175 -18.37 -3.09 12.06
N SER A 176 -19.05 -2.49 13.03
CA SER A 176 -19.79 -1.22 12.85
C SER A 176 -19.16 -0.04 13.59
N GLU A 177 -17.97 -0.22 14.14
CA GLU A 177 -17.30 0.77 14.98
C GLU A 177 -16.57 1.79 14.07
N VAL A 178 -16.81 3.08 14.30
CA VAL A 178 -16.41 4.13 13.35
C VAL A 178 -14.89 4.27 13.28
N ASP A 179 -14.19 4.19 14.40
CA ASP A 179 -12.73 4.32 14.42
C ASP A 179 -12.06 3.14 13.68
N LEU A 180 -12.53 1.92 13.90
CA LEU A 180 -12.09 0.74 13.16
C LEU A 180 -12.42 0.80 11.66
N GLN A 181 -13.58 1.35 11.28
CA GLN A 181 -13.92 1.55 9.87
C GLN A 181 -12.97 2.55 9.18
N TYR A 182 -12.52 3.58 9.88
CA TYR A 182 -11.47 4.47 9.37
C TYR A 182 -10.10 3.83 9.30
N LEU A 183 -9.74 2.99 10.29
CA LEU A 183 -8.51 2.19 10.20
C LEU A 183 -8.54 1.25 8.99
N LEU A 184 -9.69 0.64 8.69
CA LEU A 184 -9.89 -0.15 7.49
C LEU A 184 -9.74 0.68 6.20
N ILE A 185 -10.26 1.91 6.15
CA ILE A 185 -10.05 2.81 5.00
C ILE A 185 -8.57 3.08 4.80
N SER A 186 -7.84 3.41 5.88
CA SER A 186 -6.39 3.64 5.83
C SER A 186 -5.66 2.42 5.29
N ALA A 187 -5.95 1.23 5.82
CA ALA A 187 -5.36 -0.03 5.39
C ALA A 187 -5.63 -0.32 3.90
N LEU A 188 -6.90 -0.18 3.47
CA LEU A 188 -7.30 -0.37 2.07
C LEU A 188 -6.57 0.59 1.15
N TYR A 189 -6.48 1.87 1.53
CA TYR A 189 -5.77 2.87 0.76
C TYR A 189 -4.29 2.54 0.65
N GLN A 190 -3.61 2.29 1.77
CA GLN A 190 -2.18 1.97 1.82
C GLN A 190 -1.84 0.73 0.99
N GLU A 191 -2.74 -0.25 0.90
CA GLU A 191 -2.53 -1.46 0.10
C GLU A 191 -3.03 -1.33 -1.36
N GLY A 192 -3.41 -0.13 -1.80
CA GLY A 192 -3.79 0.15 -3.19
C GLY A 192 -5.23 -0.26 -3.55
N TYR A 193 -6.08 -0.62 -2.59
CA TYR A 193 -7.51 -0.90 -2.79
C TYR A 193 -8.35 0.39 -2.82
N ILE A 194 -7.99 1.33 -3.70
CA ILE A 194 -8.54 2.70 -3.76
C ILE A 194 -10.06 2.71 -3.86
N GLU A 195 -10.65 1.91 -4.76
CA GLU A 195 -12.11 1.85 -4.96
C GLU A 195 -12.86 1.27 -3.75
N ALA A 196 -12.24 0.38 -2.99
CA ALA A 196 -12.84 -0.14 -1.77
C ALA A 196 -12.82 0.93 -0.66
N ALA A 197 -11.66 1.59 -0.48
CA ALA A 197 -11.51 2.69 0.46
C ALA A 197 -12.49 3.84 0.16
N LYS A 198 -12.62 4.24 -1.11
CA LYS A 198 -13.56 5.29 -1.57
C LYS A 198 -15.01 4.93 -1.28
N ARG A 199 -15.45 3.71 -1.63
CA ARG A 199 -16.82 3.26 -1.35
C ARG A 199 -17.15 3.28 0.13
N LEU A 200 -16.16 2.99 0.99
CA LEU A 200 -16.33 3.00 2.43
C LEU A 200 -16.37 4.43 2.98
N LEU A 201 -15.47 5.30 2.51
CA LEU A 201 -15.47 6.75 2.82
C LEU A 201 -16.82 7.40 2.56
N CYS A 202 -17.48 7.09 1.43
CA CYS A 202 -18.79 7.66 1.09
C CYS A 202 -19.93 7.27 2.05
N ARG A 203 -19.74 6.25 2.91
CA ARG A 203 -20.75 5.75 3.85
C ARG A 203 -20.55 6.27 5.27
N LEU A 204 -19.37 6.80 5.58
CA LEU A 204 -19.03 7.30 6.90
C LEU A 204 -19.27 8.81 6.98
N PRO A 205 -19.37 9.38 8.20
CA PRO A 205 -19.40 10.83 8.39
C PRO A 205 -18.16 11.50 7.76
N ASP A 206 -18.22 12.80 7.52
CA ASP A 206 -17.02 13.52 7.07
C ASP A 206 -15.95 13.50 8.17
N PRO A 207 -14.73 12.97 7.90
CA PRO A 207 -13.66 12.90 8.91
C PRO A 207 -13.28 14.29 9.46
N LEU A 208 -13.44 15.36 8.68
CA LEU A 208 -13.16 16.73 9.14
C LEU A 208 -14.10 17.20 10.26
N LEU A 209 -15.27 16.56 10.42
CA LEU A 209 -16.27 16.90 11.43
C LEU A 209 -16.10 16.12 12.73
N LEU A 210 -15.29 15.06 12.74
CA LEU A 210 -15.17 14.15 13.88
C LEU A 210 -14.12 14.56 14.91
N GLY A 211 -13.38 15.65 14.64
CA GLY A 211 -12.47 16.28 15.58
C GLY A 211 -11.01 16.28 15.12
N SER A 212 -10.10 16.43 16.07
CA SER A 212 -8.67 16.67 15.80
C SER A 212 -7.78 15.44 15.97
N LEU A 213 -8.36 14.24 16.11
CA LEU A 213 -7.57 13.01 16.19
C LEU A 213 -6.75 12.81 14.90
N GLN A 214 -5.51 12.35 15.05
CA GLN A 214 -4.60 12.12 13.93
C GLN A 214 -5.20 11.17 12.88
N LEU A 215 -5.89 10.11 13.33
CA LEU A 215 -6.60 9.19 12.45
C LEU A 215 -7.54 9.93 11.50
N TYR A 216 -8.43 10.80 12.00
CA TYR A 216 -9.38 11.52 11.14
C TYR A 216 -8.69 12.48 10.18
N ARG A 217 -7.57 13.09 10.58
CA ARG A 217 -6.76 13.95 9.69
C ARG A 217 -6.11 13.14 8.57
N GLU A 218 -5.62 11.93 8.88
CA GLU A 218 -5.09 11.00 7.88
C GLU A 218 -6.17 10.63 6.86
N ILE A 219 -7.35 10.26 7.32
CA ILE A 219 -8.47 9.90 6.43
C ILE A 219 -8.92 11.10 5.58
N ALA A 220 -8.98 12.30 6.16
CA ALA A 220 -9.27 13.50 5.40
C ALA A 220 -8.20 13.78 4.34
N PHE A 221 -6.92 13.52 4.64
CA PHE A 221 -5.83 13.63 3.68
C PHE A 221 -6.02 12.63 2.52
N ILE A 222 -6.25 11.35 2.84
CA ILE A 222 -6.54 10.29 1.85
C ILE A 222 -7.72 10.68 0.95
N SER A 223 -8.80 11.20 1.53
CA SER A 223 -9.97 11.66 0.78
C SER A 223 -9.64 12.82 -0.18
N ALA A 224 -8.84 13.79 0.28
CA ALA A 224 -8.39 14.90 -0.55
C ALA A 224 -7.48 14.46 -1.70
N GLU A 225 -6.60 13.49 -1.44
CA GLU A 225 -5.70 12.92 -2.43
C GLU A 225 -6.46 12.14 -3.51
N MET A 226 -7.43 11.29 -3.14
CA MET A 226 -8.31 10.63 -4.11
C MET A 226 -9.06 11.64 -4.99
N LEU A 227 -9.57 12.73 -4.39
CA LEU A 227 -10.25 13.79 -5.15
C LEU A 227 -9.29 14.54 -6.08
N HIS A 228 -8.02 14.70 -5.69
CA HIS A 228 -6.99 15.28 -6.55
C HIS A 228 -6.71 14.36 -7.75
N ASP A 229 -6.54 13.06 -7.53
CA ASP A 229 -6.32 12.06 -8.59
C ASP A 229 -7.48 11.99 -9.59
N GLU A 230 -8.71 12.27 -9.13
CA GLU A 230 -9.92 12.34 -9.95
C GLU A 230 -10.10 13.67 -10.70
N GLY A 231 -9.14 14.60 -10.58
CA GLY A 231 -9.22 15.94 -11.17
C GLY A 231 -10.23 16.86 -10.48
N CYS A 232 -10.77 16.48 -9.32
CA CYS A 232 -11.69 17.29 -8.51
C CYS A 232 -10.93 18.31 -7.63
N TYR A 233 -10.00 19.05 -8.24
CA TYR A 233 -9.03 19.91 -7.55
C TYR A 233 -9.65 20.95 -6.62
N GLU A 234 -10.82 21.50 -6.95
CA GLU A 234 -11.49 22.48 -6.09
C GLU A 234 -11.93 21.87 -4.74
N LYS A 235 -12.50 20.66 -4.77
CA LYS A 235 -12.93 19.95 -3.56
C LYS A 235 -11.72 19.49 -2.73
N ALA A 236 -10.73 18.91 -3.40
CA ALA A 236 -9.47 18.49 -2.77
C ALA A 236 -8.80 19.68 -2.04
N CYS A 237 -8.68 20.83 -2.72
CA CYS A 237 -8.09 22.04 -2.15
C CYS A 237 -8.75 22.47 -0.85
N ARG A 238 -10.09 22.49 -0.79
CA ARG A 238 -10.84 22.89 0.42
C ARG A 238 -10.55 21.97 1.61
N ILE A 239 -10.39 20.66 1.35
CA ILE A 239 -10.03 19.69 2.40
C ILE A 239 -8.59 19.95 2.86
N PHE A 240 -7.63 20.08 1.93
CA PHE A 240 -6.25 20.39 2.28
C PHE A 240 -6.11 21.69 3.08
N GLU A 241 -6.80 22.76 2.71
CA GLU A 241 -6.80 24.02 3.46
C GLU A 241 -7.38 23.88 4.87
N THR A 242 -8.38 23.01 5.02
CA THR A 242 -8.93 22.70 6.34
C THR A 242 -7.94 21.92 7.18
N LEU A 243 -7.24 20.95 6.58
CA LEU A 243 -6.14 20.24 7.23
C LEU A 243 -5.00 21.18 7.62
N ILE A 244 -4.60 22.12 6.78
CA ILE A 244 -3.56 23.11 7.09
C ILE A 244 -3.95 23.98 8.29
N ARG A 245 -5.23 24.35 8.43
CA ARG A 245 -5.72 25.12 9.59
C ARG A 245 -5.76 24.28 10.87
N GLN A 246 -6.14 23.01 10.77
CA GLN A 246 -6.24 22.11 11.93
C GLN A 246 -4.88 21.53 12.36
N ALA A 247 -3.98 21.32 11.41
CA ALA A 247 -2.69 20.64 11.52
C ALA A 247 -1.63 21.36 10.68
N PRO A 248 -1.18 22.58 11.08
CA PRO A 248 -0.19 23.34 10.32
C PRO A 248 1.14 22.62 10.11
N GLU A 249 1.44 21.60 10.90
CA GLU A 249 2.62 20.74 10.78
C GLU A 249 2.57 19.78 9.58
N MET A 250 1.38 19.48 9.04
CA MET A 250 1.20 18.50 7.95
C MET A 250 1.68 19.07 6.60
N ALA A 251 2.98 18.96 6.34
CA ALA A 251 3.61 19.52 5.14
C ALA A 251 2.99 19.02 3.83
N ARG A 252 2.68 17.72 3.74
CA ARG A 252 2.02 17.12 2.57
C ARG A 252 0.68 17.77 2.21
N ALA A 253 -0.11 18.23 3.20
CA ALA A 253 -1.37 18.93 2.92
C ALA A 253 -1.13 20.29 2.26
N ARG A 254 -0.04 21.00 2.63
CA ARG A 254 0.36 22.26 1.95
C ARG A 254 0.77 22.02 0.51
N PHE A 255 1.55 20.96 0.26
CA PHE A 255 1.95 20.59 -1.10
C PHE A 255 0.75 20.14 -1.94
N GLY A 256 -0.16 19.34 -1.38
CA GLY A 256 -1.42 18.97 -2.03
C GLY A 256 -2.30 20.16 -2.38
N ALA A 257 -2.45 21.14 -1.47
CA ALA A 257 -3.17 22.39 -1.76
C ALA A 257 -2.48 23.19 -2.88
N ALA A 258 -1.16 23.34 -2.83
CA ALA A 258 -0.40 24.02 -3.87
C ALA A 258 -0.58 23.34 -5.24
N SER A 259 -0.52 22.00 -5.27
CA SER A 259 -0.77 21.21 -6.47
C SER A 259 -2.18 21.47 -7.02
N CYS A 260 -3.21 21.46 -6.17
CA CYS A 260 -4.58 21.79 -6.57
C CYS A 260 -4.68 23.19 -7.20
N TYR A 261 -4.04 24.19 -6.61
CA TYR A 261 -4.05 25.57 -7.13
C TYR A 261 -3.38 25.68 -8.50
N LEU A 262 -2.27 24.97 -8.72
CA LEU A 262 -1.57 24.95 -10.00
C LEU A 262 -2.43 24.30 -11.08
N HIS A 263 -3.05 23.15 -10.80
CA HIS A 263 -3.94 22.48 -11.73
C HIS A 263 -5.17 23.34 -12.08
N GLN A 264 -5.83 23.95 -11.09
CA GLN A 264 -6.94 24.88 -11.35
C GLN A 264 -6.51 26.08 -12.21
N THR A 265 -5.30 26.61 -11.98
CA THR A 265 -4.76 27.71 -12.78
C THR A 265 -4.51 27.26 -14.23
N MET A 266 -3.94 26.07 -14.43
CA MET A 266 -3.75 25.48 -15.76
C MET A 266 -5.09 25.30 -16.47
N ASP A 267 -6.09 24.70 -15.82
CA ASP A 267 -7.43 24.50 -16.40
C ASP A 267 -8.06 25.84 -16.83
N ASN A 268 -7.91 26.89 -16.01
CA ASN A 268 -8.42 28.22 -16.33
C ASN A 268 -7.71 28.87 -17.52
N LEU A 269 -6.38 28.68 -17.63
CA LEU A 269 -5.59 29.17 -18.75
C LEU A 269 -5.93 28.45 -20.06
N VAL A 270 -6.10 27.12 -20.02
CA VAL A 270 -6.53 26.31 -21.16
C VAL A 270 -7.93 26.75 -21.61
N LYS A 271 -8.89 26.82 -20.68
CA LYS A 271 -10.25 27.31 -20.97
C LYS A 271 -10.24 28.72 -21.57
N ARG A 272 -9.31 29.59 -21.15
CA ARG A 272 -9.20 30.94 -21.71
C ARG A 272 -8.81 30.91 -23.19
N ILE A 273 -7.88 30.04 -23.58
CA ILE A 273 -7.50 29.84 -24.98
C ILE A 273 -8.72 29.34 -25.78
N GLU A 274 -9.39 28.31 -25.27
CA GLU A 274 -10.52 27.65 -25.94
C GLU A 274 -11.76 28.56 -26.10
N LEU A 275 -12.09 29.36 -25.09
CA LEU A 275 -13.33 30.15 -25.09
C LEU A 275 -13.14 31.52 -25.73
N TYR A 276 -12.03 32.20 -25.45
CA TYR A 276 -11.84 33.59 -25.85
C TYR A 276 -10.99 33.77 -27.11
N HIS A 277 -10.33 32.72 -27.60
CA HIS A 277 -9.49 32.75 -28.79
C HIS A 277 -8.56 33.98 -28.81
N PRO A 278 -7.68 34.12 -27.80
CA PRO A 278 -6.84 35.30 -27.65
C PRO A 278 -5.91 35.50 -28.86
N SER A 279 -5.36 36.71 -29.01
CA SER A 279 -4.36 36.98 -30.04
C SER A 279 -3.15 36.05 -29.92
N GLU A 280 -2.42 35.80 -31.02
CA GLU A 280 -1.22 34.94 -30.98
C GLU A 280 -0.19 35.38 -29.94
N GLU A 281 -0.01 36.69 -29.73
CA GLU A 281 0.92 37.19 -28.73
C GLU A 281 0.51 36.80 -27.31
N GLU A 282 -0.79 36.91 -27.01
CA GLU A 282 -1.35 36.52 -25.71
C GLU A 282 -1.35 35.00 -25.54
N GLN A 283 -1.66 34.24 -26.60
CA GLN A 283 -1.57 32.79 -26.58
C GLN A 283 -0.16 32.31 -26.24
N ARG A 284 0.89 32.86 -26.88
CA ARG A 284 2.30 32.53 -26.56
C ARG A 284 2.67 32.85 -25.11
N LYS A 285 2.08 33.90 -24.52
CA LYS A 285 2.26 34.22 -23.09
C LYS A 285 1.61 33.15 -22.22
N ILE A 286 0.39 32.73 -22.55
CA ILE A 286 -0.33 31.68 -21.82
C ILE A 286 0.45 30.36 -21.89
N GLU A 287 0.93 29.96 -23.07
CA GLU A 287 1.74 28.74 -23.27
C GLU A 287 2.99 28.76 -22.37
N LYS A 288 3.71 29.88 -22.31
CA LYS A 288 4.87 30.03 -21.41
C LYS A 288 4.51 29.88 -19.93
N TYR A 289 3.33 30.35 -19.51
CA TYR A 289 2.85 30.14 -18.14
C TYR A 289 2.51 28.67 -17.89
N LEU A 290 1.85 28.00 -18.83
CA LEU A 290 1.57 26.56 -18.74
C LEU A 290 2.85 25.75 -18.58
N ASP A 291 3.90 26.04 -19.38
CA ASP A 291 5.21 25.40 -19.24
C ASP A 291 5.79 25.60 -17.83
N THR A 292 5.71 26.83 -17.30
CA THR A 292 6.21 27.16 -15.96
C THR A 292 5.45 26.42 -14.86
N LEU A 293 4.12 26.31 -15.00
CA LEU A 293 3.26 25.58 -14.07
C LEU A 293 3.58 24.08 -14.09
N GLN A 294 3.77 23.50 -15.29
CA GLN A 294 4.18 22.10 -15.44
C GLN A 294 5.54 21.83 -14.77
N GLN A 295 6.54 22.68 -14.97
CA GLN A 295 7.84 22.53 -14.29
C GLN A 295 7.72 22.66 -12.76
N THR A 296 6.81 23.51 -12.29
CA THR A 296 6.54 23.66 -10.84
C THR A 296 5.88 22.41 -10.27
N LEU A 297 4.90 21.84 -10.98
CA LEU A 297 4.28 20.56 -10.60
C LEU A 297 5.32 19.44 -10.53
N LEU A 298 6.20 19.30 -11.54
CA LEU A 298 7.30 18.31 -11.50
C LEU A 298 8.24 18.50 -10.32
N THR A 299 8.41 19.73 -9.83
CA THR A 299 9.21 20.00 -8.63
C THR A 299 8.45 19.63 -7.36
N LEU A 300 7.13 19.87 -7.32
CA LEU A 300 6.27 19.45 -6.21
C LEU A 300 6.20 17.93 -6.09
N GLU A 301 6.12 17.19 -7.20
CA GLU A 301 6.09 15.72 -7.15
C GLU A 301 7.31 15.12 -6.43
N LYS A 302 8.48 15.77 -6.54
CA LYS A 302 9.70 15.36 -5.82
C LYS A 302 9.64 15.57 -4.31
N SER A 303 8.61 16.25 -3.80
CA SER A 303 8.41 16.41 -2.35
C SER A 303 7.80 15.17 -1.68
N ASN A 304 7.40 14.15 -2.46
CA ASN A 304 6.73 12.94 -1.99
C ASN A 304 5.46 13.27 -1.18
N TRP A 305 4.74 14.32 -1.58
CA TRP A 305 3.47 14.68 -0.95
C TRP A 305 2.36 13.69 -1.31
N HIS A 306 2.48 13.05 -2.47
CA HIS A 306 1.56 12.08 -3.04
C HIS A 306 2.06 10.64 -2.82
N THR A 307 1.11 9.72 -2.68
CA THR A 307 1.33 8.32 -2.38
C THR A 307 1.94 7.61 -3.58
N THR A 308 3.17 7.13 -3.39
CA THR A 308 3.85 6.32 -4.41
C THR A 308 3.50 4.85 -4.22
N TRP A 309 2.84 4.28 -5.22
CA TRP A 309 2.40 2.89 -5.17
C TRP A 309 3.51 1.90 -5.47
N THR A 310 3.69 0.93 -4.58
CA THR A 310 4.53 -0.24 -4.82
C THR A 310 3.93 -1.12 -5.93
N PRO A 311 4.74 -1.99 -6.55
CA PRO A 311 4.28 -2.90 -7.60
C PRO A 311 3.10 -3.81 -7.19
N VAL A 312 3.07 -4.23 -5.93
CA VAL A 312 1.96 -5.02 -5.37
C VAL A 312 0.71 -4.17 -5.24
N GLN A 313 0.84 -2.94 -4.75
CA GLN A 313 -0.29 -2.00 -4.62
C GLN A 313 -0.86 -1.61 -5.99
N GLN A 314 0.00 -1.41 -7.01
CA GLN A 314 -0.44 -1.13 -8.38
C GLN A 314 -1.33 -2.24 -8.97
N LYS A 315 -1.07 -3.52 -8.64
CA LYS A 315 -1.96 -4.63 -9.02
C LYS A 315 -3.37 -4.45 -8.43
N ASN A 316 -3.46 -3.94 -7.21
CA ASN A 316 -4.73 -3.75 -6.50
C ASN A 316 -5.55 -2.58 -7.06
N ILE A 317 -4.88 -1.52 -7.56
CA ILE A 317 -5.54 -0.37 -8.19
C ILE A 317 -6.29 -0.78 -9.46
N GLY A 318 -5.66 -1.60 -10.32
CA GLY A 318 -6.24 -2.06 -11.59
C GLY A 318 -7.10 -3.33 -11.51
N GLY A 319 -7.27 -3.89 -10.31
CA GLY A 319 -7.82 -5.24 -10.10
C GLY A 319 -9.31 -5.44 -10.40
N ARG A 320 -10.06 -4.39 -10.77
CA ARG A 320 -11.48 -4.50 -11.15
C ARG A 320 -11.83 -3.60 -12.34
N ASP A 321 -11.41 -4.00 -13.54
CA ASP A 321 -12.24 -4.02 -14.76
C ASP A 321 -11.46 -4.54 -15.98
N LYS A 322 -11.19 -5.85 -15.99
CA LYS A 322 -10.96 -6.63 -17.22
C LYS A 322 -12.17 -7.49 -17.57
N ARG A 323 -13.39 -7.00 -17.31
CA ARG A 323 -14.57 -7.51 -18.01
C ARG A 323 -14.78 -6.61 -19.23
N PRO A 324 -14.72 -7.13 -20.47
CA PRO A 324 -15.15 -6.34 -21.60
C PRO A 324 -16.63 -5.98 -21.37
N LEU A 325 -16.94 -4.70 -21.42
CA LEU A 325 -18.31 -4.24 -21.60
C LEU A 325 -18.77 -4.78 -22.95
N ASN A 326 -19.47 -5.91 -22.92
CA ASN A 326 -20.42 -6.32 -23.95
C ASN A 326 -21.79 -5.78 -23.58
#